data_AF-A0A7C8YEB6-F1
#
_entry.id   AF-A0A7C8YEB6-F1
#
_cell.length_a   1.000
_cell.length_b   1.000
_cell.length_c   1.000
_cell.angle_alpha   90.00
_cell.angle_beta   90.00
_cell.angle_gamma   90.00
#
_symmetry.space_group_name_H-M   'P 1'
#
loop_
_entity.id
_entity.type
_entity.pdbx_description
1 polymer ?
#
loop_
_entity_poly.entity_id
_entity_poly.type
_entity_poly.pdbx_seq_one_letter_code
_entity_poly.pdbx_strand_id
1 'polypeptide(L)'
;GKTVTSAAIVYHMAKQGQGQVLVCAPSNVAVDQLAEKISATGMKVVRLCAKSREAVSSPVEHLTLHYQVRHLDTSEKSELHKLQQLKDEQGELSSSDEKKYKSLKRATEREIAQSADVICCTCVGAGDPRLANFRFRQVLIDESTQATEPECLIPLVLGAKQVVL
;
A
#
# COMPACT_ATOMS: atom_id res chain seq x y z
N GLY A 1 -19.91 13.07 2.20
CA GLY A 1 -19.22 14.32 1.82
C GLY A 1 -17.73 14.13 1.84
N LYS A 2 -17.11 14.12 3.03
CA LYS A 2 -15.66 14.11 3.25
C LYS A 2 -14.89 13.14 2.34
N THR A 3 -15.15 11.83 2.43
CA THR A 3 -14.42 10.80 1.68
C THR A 3 -14.47 10.99 0.16
N VAL A 4 -15.59 11.50 -0.38
CA VAL A 4 -15.73 11.80 -1.81
C VAL A 4 -14.86 12.99 -2.19
N THR A 5 -14.86 14.03 -1.37
CA THR A 5 -13.96 15.19 -1.54
C THR A 5 -12.50 14.78 -1.43
N SER A 6 -12.13 13.96 -0.44
CA SER A 6 -10.77 13.43 -0.28
C SER A 6 -10.33 12.64 -1.52
N ALA A 7 -11.18 11.76 -2.05
CA ALA A 7 -10.87 11.03 -3.27
C ALA A 7 -10.70 11.95 -4.50
N ALA A 8 -11.51 13.00 -4.63
CA ALA A 8 -11.37 13.99 -5.69
C ALA A 8 -10.06 14.80 -5.58
N ILE A 9 -9.68 15.18 -4.35
CA ILE A 9 -8.40 15.84 -4.09
C ILE A 9 -7.23 14.93 -4.49
N VAL A 10 -7.26 13.67 -4.05
CA VAL A 10 -6.22 12.67 -4.39
C VAL A 10 -6.12 12.45 -5.90
N TYR A 11 -7.25 12.34 -6.60
CA TYR A 11 -7.27 12.21 -8.06
C TYR A 11 -6.54 13.37 -8.73
N HIS A 12 -6.86 14.61 -8.35
CA HIS A 12 -6.21 15.77 -8.94
C HIS A 12 -4.74 15.92 -8.51
N MET A 13 -4.38 15.54 -7.28
CA MET A 13 -2.98 15.47 -6.84
C MET A 13 -2.17 14.50 -7.71
N ALA A 14 -2.65 13.26 -7.87
CA ALA A 14 -1.97 12.25 -8.69
C ALA A 14 -1.81 12.71 -10.15
N LYS A 15 -2.83 13.38 -10.71
CA LYS A 15 -2.79 13.92 -12.08
C LYS A 15 -1.81 15.08 -12.28
N GLN A 16 -1.29 15.70 -11.22
CA GLN A 16 -0.24 16.72 -11.35
C GLN A 16 1.12 16.13 -11.73
N GLY A 17 1.30 14.81 -11.66
CA GLY A 17 2.54 14.15 -12.06
C GLY A 17 3.73 14.44 -11.14
N GLN A 18 3.48 14.79 -9.87
CA GLN A 18 4.51 15.11 -8.88
C GLN A 18 5.02 13.88 -8.11
N GLY A 19 4.88 12.69 -8.70
CA GLY A 19 5.09 11.41 -8.05
C GLY A 19 3.81 10.86 -7.43
N GLN A 20 3.99 9.84 -6.58
CA GLN A 20 2.88 9.09 -5.98
C GLN A 20 2.25 9.87 -4.83
N VAL A 21 0.95 9.73 -4.65
CA VAL A 21 0.23 10.32 -3.51
C VAL A 21 0.17 9.29 -2.37
N LEU A 22 0.52 9.72 -1.16
CA LEU A 22 0.31 8.92 0.05
C LEU A 22 -1.04 9.29 0.68
N VAL A 23 -1.87 8.29 0.92
CA VAL A 23 -3.17 8.45 1.57
C VAL A 23 -3.18 7.63 2.86
N CYS A 24 -3.43 8.32 3.97
CA CYS A 24 -3.44 7.72 5.30
C CYS A 24 -4.75 7.98 6.04
N ALA A 25 -5.01 7.12 7.03
CA ALA A 25 -6.00 7.34 8.09
C ALA A 25 -5.60 6.51 9.32
N PRO A 26 -6.05 6.84 10.55
CA PRO A 26 -5.69 6.08 11.74
C PRO A 26 -6.30 4.67 11.77
N SER A 27 -7.48 4.48 11.19
CA SER A 27 -8.18 3.17 11.19
C SER A 27 -8.14 2.48 9.84
N ASN A 28 -8.06 1.15 9.84
CA ASN A 28 -8.06 0.36 8.60
C ASN A 28 -9.37 0.51 7.81
N VAL A 29 -10.51 0.65 8.50
CA VAL A 29 -11.81 0.84 7.85
C VAL A 29 -11.84 2.15 7.06
N ALA A 30 -11.30 3.24 7.62
CA ALA A 30 -11.21 4.52 6.92
C ALA A 30 -10.28 4.44 5.70
N VAL A 31 -9.14 3.76 5.83
CA VAL A 31 -8.23 3.54 4.69
C VAL A 31 -8.90 2.72 3.59
N ASP A 32 -9.65 1.67 3.94
CA ASP A 32 -10.31 0.81 2.97
C ASP A 32 -11.42 1.57 2.22
N GLN A 33 -12.21 2.40 2.91
CA GLN A 33 -13.22 3.28 2.29
C GLN A 33 -12.59 4.29 1.31
N LEU A 34 -11.46 4.90 1.69
CA LEU A 34 -10.73 5.80 0.79
C LEU A 34 -10.17 5.06 -0.42
N ALA A 35 -9.52 3.91 -0.20
CA ALA A 35 -8.93 3.11 -1.26
C ALA A 35 -9.98 2.68 -2.30
N GLU A 36 -11.17 2.28 -1.86
CA GLU A 36 -12.30 1.96 -2.74
C GLU A 36 -12.71 3.17 -3.60
N LYS A 37 -12.91 4.34 -2.99
CA LYS A 37 -13.32 5.56 -3.71
C LYS A 37 -12.27 6.06 -4.68
N ILE A 38 -10.99 5.99 -4.30
CA ILE A 38 -9.87 6.40 -5.17
C ILE A 38 -9.73 5.41 -6.33
N SER A 39 -9.84 4.10 -6.09
CA SER A 39 -9.79 3.08 -7.14
C SER A 39 -10.90 3.27 -8.17
N ALA A 40 -12.11 3.65 -7.73
CA ALA A 40 -13.23 3.96 -8.62
C ALA A 40 -12.98 5.15 -9.57
N THR A 41 -11.94 5.96 -9.35
CA THR A 41 -11.52 7.03 -10.29
C THR A 41 -10.64 6.52 -11.44
N GLY A 42 -10.28 5.24 -11.45
CA GLY A 42 -9.39 4.62 -12.43
C GLY A 42 -7.90 4.80 -12.14
N MET A 43 -7.54 5.28 -10.94
CA MET A 43 -6.14 5.36 -10.48
C MET A 43 -5.63 3.99 -10.05
N LYS A 44 -4.35 3.73 -10.28
CA LYS A 44 -3.68 2.53 -9.80
C LYS A 44 -3.38 2.66 -8.31
N VAL A 45 -4.23 2.05 -7.49
CA VAL A 45 -4.15 2.09 -6.03
C VAL A 45 -3.44 0.85 -5.48
N VAL A 46 -2.55 1.06 -4.51
CA VAL A 46 -1.97 -0.02 -3.69
C VAL A 46 -2.35 0.20 -2.23
N ARG A 47 -3.07 -0.76 -1.65
CA ARG A 47 -3.40 -0.80 -0.23
C ARG A 47 -2.33 -1.58 0.55
N LEU A 48 -1.52 -0.89 1.34
CA LEU A 48 -0.47 -1.52 2.14
C LEU A 48 -1.00 -1.86 3.55
N CYS A 49 -1.16 -3.16 3.83
CA CYS A 49 -1.56 -3.67 5.14
C CYS A 49 -0.36 -4.20 5.92
N ALA A 50 -0.44 -4.17 7.26
CA ALA A 50 0.49 -4.88 8.12
C ALA A 50 0.44 -6.39 7.85
N LYS A 51 1.57 -7.09 7.96
CA LYS A 51 1.66 -8.55 7.69
C LYS A 51 0.68 -9.39 8.52
N SER A 52 0.47 -9.01 9.78
CA SER A 52 -0.50 -9.66 10.68
C SER A 52 -1.96 -9.53 10.21
N ARG A 53 -2.23 -8.67 9.22
CA ARG A 53 -3.55 -8.46 8.64
C ARG A 53 -3.71 -9.03 7.22
N GLU A 54 -2.69 -9.69 6.66
CA GLU A 54 -2.80 -10.27 5.30
C GLU A 54 -3.86 -11.39 5.22
N ALA A 55 -4.22 -12.02 6.33
CA ALA A 55 -5.29 -13.03 6.38
C ALA A 55 -6.69 -12.46 6.71
N VAL A 56 -6.81 -11.14 6.92
CA VAL A 56 -8.06 -10.49 7.31
C VAL A 56 -8.81 -10.04 6.05
N SER A 57 -10.05 -10.52 5.88
CA SER A 57 -10.90 -10.12 4.78
C SER A 57 -11.18 -8.60 4.79
N SER A 58 -11.15 -8.00 3.60
CA SER A 58 -11.41 -6.57 3.39
C SER A 58 -12.17 -6.39 2.07
N PRO A 59 -13.09 -5.41 1.96
CA PRO A 59 -13.78 -5.11 0.70
C PRO A 59 -12.83 -4.68 -0.42
N VAL A 60 -11.62 -4.23 -0.08
CA VAL A 60 -10.58 -3.81 -1.01
C VAL A 60 -9.42 -4.80 -1.09
N GLU A 61 -9.65 -6.07 -0.79
CA GLU A 61 -8.61 -7.12 -0.80
C GLU A 61 -7.82 -7.13 -2.12
N HIS A 62 -8.51 -6.99 -3.26
CA HIS A 62 -7.90 -6.93 -4.59
C HIS A 62 -6.91 -5.75 -4.78
N LEU A 63 -7.05 -4.67 -4.00
CA LEU A 63 -6.13 -3.54 -4.00
C LEU A 63 -4.92 -3.76 -3.09
N THR A 64 -4.93 -4.77 -2.23
CA THR A 64 -3.87 -4.96 -1.25
C THR A 64 -2.56 -5.41 -1.90
N LEU A 65 -1.43 -4.94 -1.39
CA LEU A 65 -0.12 -5.26 -1.97
C LEU A 65 0.14 -6.77 -2.01
N HIS A 66 -0.21 -7.50 -0.95
CA HIS A 66 0.00 -8.94 -0.87
C HIS A 66 -0.88 -9.71 -1.87
N TYR A 67 -2.15 -9.28 -2.06
CA TYR A 67 -3.01 -9.85 -3.08
C TYR A 67 -2.46 -9.59 -4.48
N GLN A 68 -2.06 -8.35 -4.77
CA GLN A 68 -1.49 -7.99 -6.08
C GLN A 68 -0.21 -8.79 -6.39
N VAL A 69 0.68 -9.00 -5.41
CA VAL A 69 1.87 -9.86 -5.59
C VAL A 69 1.48 -11.30 -5.93
N ARG A 70 0.48 -11.86 -5.25
CA ARG A 70 0.01 -13.24 -5.48
C ARG A 70 -0.67 -13.43 -6.83
N HIS A 71 -1.30 -12.39 -7.36
CA HIS A 71 -2.07 -12.46 -8.60
C HIS A 71 -1.36 -11.78 -9.79
N LEU A 72 -0.10 -11.37 -9.63
CA LEU A 72 0.69 -10.81 -10.72
C LEU A 72 1.16 -11.94 -11.65
N ASP A 73 0.37 -12.22 -12.68
CA ASP A 73 0.67 -13.27 -13.66
C ASP A 73 1.56 -12.74 -14.79
N THR A 74 2.87 -12.91 -14.63
CA THR A 74 3.87 -12.61 -15.65
C THR A 74 4.94 -13.70 -15.66
N SER A 75 5.50 -14.02 -16.83
CA SER A 75 6.49 -15.10 -16.99
C SER A 75 7.72 -14.90 -16.09
N GLU A 76 8.13 -13.66 -15.87
CA GLU A 76 9.24 -13.26 -15.00
C GLU A 76 9.01 -13.59 -13.52
N LYS A 77 7.75 -13.70 -13.08
CA LYS A 77 7.37 -13.99 -11.69
C LYS A 77 7.01 -15.45 -11.44
N SER A 78 7.15 -16.31 -12.45
CA SER A 78 6.86 -17.76 -12.34
C SER A 78 7.61 -18.44 -11.20
N GLU A 79 8.86 -18.06 -10.94
CA GLU A 79 9.64 -18.61 -9.83
C GLU A 79 9.09 -18.20 -8.46
N LEU A 80 8.63 -16.96 -8.31
CA LEU A 80 7.99 -16.49 -7.09
C LEU A 80 6.71 -17.29 -6.80
N HIS A 81 5.90 -17.54 -7.84
CA HIS A 81 4.66 -18.33 -7.73
C HIS A 81 4.93 -19.79 -7.36
N LYS A 82 5.94 -20.43 -7.95
CA LYS A 82 6.34 -21.79 -7.57
C LYS A 82 6.75 -21.87 -6.11
N LEU A 83 7.56 -20.93 -5.64
CA LEU A 83 7.99 -20.88 -4.23
C LEU A 83 6.83 -20.58 -3.29
N GLN A 84 5.89 -19.71 -3.69
CA GLN A 84 4.67 -19.45 -2.93
C GLN A 84 3.80 -20.70 -2.83
N GLN A 85 3.60 -21.42 -3.93
CA GLN A 85 2.80 -22.64 -3.95
C GLN A 85 3.42 -23.73 -3.06
N LEU A 86 4.74 -23.96 -3.18
CA LEU A 86 5.45 -24.91 -2.33
C LEU A 86 5.30 -24.55 -0.84
N LYS A 87 5.37 -23.27 -0.50
CA LYS A 87 5.18 -22.79 0.87
C LYS A 87 3.74 -22.99 1.36
N ASP A 88 2.75 -22.75 0.51
CA ASP A 88 1.34 -22.94 0.83
C ASP A 88 1.02 -24.44 1.05
N GLU A 89 1.67 -25.34 0.30
CA GLU A 89 1.48 -26.80 0.39
C GLU A 89 2.23 -27.43 1.58
N GLN A 90 3.47 -27.00 1.84
CA GLN A 90 4.36 -27.62 2.83
C GLN A 90 4.39 -26.88 4.17
N GLY A 91 3.87 -25.64 4.23
CA GLY A 91 3.93 -24.74 5.38
C GLY A 91 5.28 -24.03 5.55
N GLU A 92 6.38 -24.68 5.16
CA GLU A 92 7.74 -24.16 5.26
C GLU A 92 8.55 -24.36 3.97
N LEU A 93 9.60 -23.57 3.80
CA LEU A 93 10.57 -23.69 2.70
C LEU A 93 11.95 -24.02 3.26
N SER A 94 12.81 -24.60 2.42
CA SER A 94 14.23 -24.75 2.75
C SER A 94 14.87 -23.38 3.04
N SER A 95 15.97 -23.34 3.80
CA SER A 95 16.62 -22.07 4.14
C SER A 95 17.08 -21.25 2.91
N SER A 96 17.48 -21.93 1.83
CA SER A 96 17.83 -21.30 0.55
C SER A 96 16.59 -20.77 -0.18
N ASP A 97 15.52 -21.56 -0.22
CA ASP A 97 14.28 -21.19 -0.91
C ASP A 97 13.56 -20.06 -0.18
N GLU A 98 13.54 -20.07 1.15
CA GLU A 98 12.97 -18.99 1.96
C GLU A 98 13.72 -17.66 1.74
N LYS A 99 15.05 -17.70 1.60
CA LYS A 99 15.86 -16.51 1.24
C LYS A 99 15.51 -16.01 -0.17
N LYS A 100 15.44 -16.92 -1.14
CA LYS A 100 15.10 -16.61 -2.54
C LYS A 100 13.69 -16.04 -2.65
N TYR A 101 12.71 -16.70 -2.04
CA TYR A 101 11.32 -16.28 -1.94
C TYR A 101 11.20 -14.86 -1.34
N LYS A 102 11.85 -14.60 -0.20
CA LYS A 102 11.84 -13.27 0.42
C LYS A 102 12.43 -12.19 -0.50
N SER A 103 13.50 -12.52 -1.22
CA SER A 103 14.13 -11.59 -2.17
C SER A 103 13.20 -11.25 -3.34
N LEU A 104 12.63 -12.28 -3.98
CA LEU A 104 11.71 -12.15 -5.11
C LEU A 104 10.41 -11.44 -4.70
N LYS A 105 9.85 -11.79 -3.53
CA LYS A 105 8.66 -11.12 -2.98
C LYS A 105 8.92 -9.64 -2.75
N ARG A 106 10.05 -9.29 -2.11
CA ARG A 106 10.42 -7.88 -1.87
C ARG A 106 10.64 -7.09 -3.16
N ALA A 107 11.25 -7.70 -4.16
CA ALA A 107 11.45 -7.06 -5.47
C ALA A 107 10.10 -6.77 -6.14
N THR A 108 9.18 -7.73 -6.11
CA THR A 108 7.84 -7.62 -6.70
C THR A 108 6.96 -6.63 -5.93
N GLU A 109 6.99 -6.67 -4.60
CA GLU A 109 6.34 -5.67 -3.73
C GLU A 109 6.80 -4.26 -4.08
N ARG A 110 8.10 -4.06 -4.28
CA ARG A 110 8.68 -2.77 -4.65
C ARG A 110 8.21 -2.32 -6.03
N GLU A 111 8.23 -3.21 -7.02
CA GLU A 111 7.80 -2.90 -8.39
C GLU A 111 6.32 -2.48 -8.46
N ILE A 112 5.44 -3.23 -7.78
CA ILE A 112 4.01 -2.89 -7.68
C ILE A 112 3.84 -1.56 -6.97
N ALA A 113 4.49 -1.38 -5.82
CA ALA A 113 4.39 -0.15 -5.05
C ALA A 113 4.93 1.06 -5.83
N GLN A 114 6.05 0.95 -6.55
CA GLN A 114 6.62 2.05 -7.34
C GLN A 114 5.77 2.45 -8.54
N SER A 115 4.99 1.53 -9.08
CA SER A 115 4.16 1.75 -10.26
C SER A 115 2.74 2.19 -9.94
N ALA A 116 2.41 2.43 -8.66
CA ALA A 116 1.11 2.92 -8.21
C ALA A 116 0.98 4.45 -8.37
N ASP A 117 -0.21 4.94 -8.66
CA ASP A 117 -0.51 6.38 -8.59
C ASP A 117 -0.69 6.80 -7.13
N VAL A 118 -1.30 5.92 -6.32
CA VAL A 118 -1.67 6.17 -4.93
C VAL A 118 -1.33 4.98 -4.05
N ILE A 119 -0.70 5.25 -2.91
CA ILE A 119 -0.47 4.27 -1.85
C ILE A 119 -1.38 4.61 -0.66
N CYS A 120 -2.24 3.66 -0.28
CA CYS A 120 -3.14 3.78 0.86
C CYS A 120 -2.64 2.89 2.02
N CYS A 121 -2.45 3.46 3.20
CA CYS A 121 -2.08 2.71 4.41
C CYS A 121 -2.59 3.39 5.68
N THR A 122 -2.46 2.76 6.84
CA THR A 122 -2.72 3.48 8.10
C THR A 122 -1.60 4.46 8.40
N CYS A 123 -1.82 5.47 9.25
CA CYS A 123 -0.76 6.40 9.68
C CYS A 123 0.47 5.65 10.21
N VAL A 124 0.26 4.68 11.11
CA VAL A 124 1.34 3.78 11.60
C VAL A 124 1.90 2.91 10.46
N GLY A 125 1.06 2.45 9.53
CA GLY A 125 1.45 1.65 8.38
C GLY A 125 2.35 2.40 7.39
N ALA A 126 2.37 3.74 7.39
CA ALA A 126 3.32 4.53 6.61
C ALA A 126 4.78 4.31 7.05
N GLY A 127 4.99 3.87 8.30
CA GLY A 127 6.30 3.48 8.82
C GLY A 127 6.76 2.07 8.42
N ASP A 128 6.02 1.35 7.56
CA ASP A 128 6.41 0.00 7.13
C ASP A 128 7.76 0.03 6.37
N PRO A 129 8.69 -0.91 6.65
CA PRO A 129 9.98 -0.97 5.95
C PRO A 129 9.89 -1.06 4.42
N ARG A 130 8.77 -1.54 3.88
CA ARG A 130 8.50 -1.57 2.43
C ARG A 130 8.40 -0.16 1.83
N LEU A 131 8.09 0.87 2.64
CA LEU A 131 8.03 2.27 2.25
C LEU A 131 9.27 3.11 2.62
N ALA A 132 10.27 2.53 3.31
CA ALA A 132 11.40 3.30 3.86
C ALA A 132 12.20 4.15 2.84
N ASN A 133 12.24 3.71 1.57
CA ASN A 133 12.94 4.42 0.49
C ASN A 133 12.00 5.21 -0.42
N PHE A 134 10.72 5.32 -0.07
CA PHE A 134 9.78 6.15 -0.80
C PHE A 134 9.86 7.59 -0.29
N ARG A 135 9.47 8.52 -1.16
CA ARG A 135 9.27 9.93 -0.81
C ARG A 135 7.92 10.37 -1.37
N PHE A 136 7.07 10.90 -0.52
CA PHE A 136 5.72 11.32 -0.88
C PHE A 136 5.62 12.82 -0.73
N ARG A 137 5.67 13.53 -1.86
CA ARG A 137 5.55 14.98 -1.87
C ARG A 137 4.16 15.44 -1.45
N GLN A 138 3.14 14.66 -1.80
CA GLN A 138 1.73 14.91 -1.53
C GLN A 138 1.20 13.84 -0.58
N VAL A 139 0.67 14.29 0.56
CA VAL A 139 0.12 13.43 1.60
C VAL A 139 -1.28 13.92 1.97
N LEU A 140 -2.25 13.00 1.99
CA LEU A 140 -3.57 13.24 2.56
C LEU A 140 -3.79 12.31 3.76
N ILE A 141 -4.20 12.85 4.90
CA ILE A 141 -4.58 12.09 6.08
C ILE A 141 -6.06 12.35 6.36
N ASP A 142 -6.93 11.36 6.14
CA ASP A 142 -8.35 11.45 6.50
C ASP A 142 -8.58 10.99 7.93
N GLU A 143 -9.64 11.49 8.56
CA GLU A 143 -9.93 11.29 9.98
C GLU A 143 -8.73 11.64 10.88
N SER A 144 -7.93 12.65 10.48
CA SER A 144 -6.71 13.10 11.17
C SER A 144 -6.97 13.53 12.63
N THR A 145 -8.18 13.98 12.93
CA THR A 145 -8.64 14.33 14.29
C THR A 145 -8.76 13.13 15.23
N GLN A 146 -8.77 11.91 14.72
CA GLN A 146 -8.80 10.68 15.53
C GLN A 146 -7.41 10.11 15.81
N ALA A 147 -6.36 10.70 15.24
CA ALA A 147 -4.97 10.30 15.43
C ALA A 147 -4.28 11.22 16.43
N THR A 148 -3.29 10.69 17.15
CA THR A 148 -2.39 11.54 17.94
C THR A 148 -1.42 12.30 17.03
N GLU A 149 -0.90 13.44 17.48
CA GLU A 149 0.09 14.20 16.69
C GLU A 149 1.31 13.36 16.28
N PRO A 150 1.93 12.52 17.15
CA PRO A 150 3.02 11.64 16.74
C PRO A 150 2.60 10.61 15.69
N GLU A 151 1.36 10.12 15.73
CA GLU A 151 0.84 9.18 14.73
C GLU A 151 0.67 9.85 13.36
N CYS A 152 0.12 11.06 13.32
CA CYS A 152 0.04 11.86 12.09
C CYS A 152 1.41 12.23 11.53
N LEU A 153 2.44 12.35 12.37
CA LEU A 153 3.79 12.71 11.92
C LEU A 153 4.47 11.60 11.09
N ILE A 154 4.12 10.32 11.31
CA ILE A 154 4.73 9.16 10.63
C ILE A 154 4.67 9.29 9.09
N PRO A 155 3.51 9.51 8.44
CA PRO A 155 3.46 9.70 7.00
C PRO A 155 4.08 11.03 6.54
N LEU A 156 4.05 12.09 7.36
CA LEU A 156 4.51 13.42 6.97
C LEU A 156 6.03 13.52 6.86
N VAL A 157 6.77 12.76 7.68
CA VAL A 157 8.24 12.72 7.62
C VAL A 157 8.79 11.99 6.39
N LEU A 158 7.92 11.41 5.55
CA LEU A 158 8.30 10.76 4.29
C LEU A 158 8.51 11.76 3.14
N GLY A 159 8.80 13.04 3.43
CA GLY A 159 9.15 14.06 2.45
C GLY A 159 7.99 14.93 1.98
N ALA A 160 6.94 15.07 2.79
CA ALA A 160 5.78 15.89 2.47
C ALA A 160 6.15 17.35 2.16
N LYS A 161 5.52 17.90 1.12
CA LYS A 161 5.59 19.32 0.72
C LYS A 161 4.21 19.94 0.53
N GLN A 162 3.20 19.09 0.35
CA GLN A 162 1.80 19.46 0.34
C GLN A 162 1.04 18.45 1.19
N VAL A 163 0.26 18.95 2.15
CA VAL A 163 -0.45 18.13 3.14
C VAL A 163 -1.91 18.56 3.17
N VAL A 164 -2.81 17.58 3.24
CA VAL A 164 -4.24 17.77 3.52
C VAL A 164 -4.58 16.91 4.73
N LEU A 165 -5.16 17.53 5.77
CA LEU A 165 -5.58 16.88 7.02
C LEU A 165 -7.08 17.01 7.21
#